data_AF-A0A6I3T1C6-F1
#
_entry.id   AF-A0A6I3T1C6-F1
#
_cell.length_a   1.000
_cell.length_b   1.000
_cell.length_c   1.000
_cell.angle_alpha   90.00
_cell.angle_beta   90.00
_cell.angle_gamma   90.00
#
_symmetry.space_group_name_H-M   'P 1'
#
loop_
_entity.id
_entity.type
_entity.pdbx_description
1 polymer ?
#
loop_
_entity_poly.entity_id
_entity_poly.type
_entity_poly.pdbx_seq_one_letter_code
_entity_poly.pdbx_strand_id
1 'polypeptide(L)'
;MDSIDQRYLVQQNKTSGGDKAPPVFAKVMRSKEGVFEGVSFIKNKEKATIMTVAQAQEVIAWAAKKKAAHEYVTKIICVGQ
;
A
#
# COMPACT_ATOMS: atom_id res chain seq x y z
N MET A 1 -24.35 9.62 5.69
CA MET A 1 -23.33 9.17 4.73
C MET A 1 -22.09 8.81 5.52
N ASP A 2 -21.72 7.54 5.60
CA ASP A 2 -20.37 7.17 6.01
C ASP A 2 -19.41 7.81 5.02
N SER A 3 -18.73 8.86 5.44
CA SER A 3 -17.63 9.45 4.70
C SER A 3 -16.57 8.36 4.55
N ILE A 4 -16.64 7.61 3.46
CA ILE A 4 -15.67 6.59 3.15
C ILE A 4 -14.36 7.34 2.98
N ASP A 5 -13.54 7.28 4.01
CA ASP A 5 -12.32 8.07 4.17
C ASP A 5 -11.24 7.52 3.21
N GLN A 6 -11.46 7.69 1.91
CA GLN A 6 -10.56 7.28 0.82
C GLN A 6 -9.46 8.32 0.68
N ARG A 7 -8.59 8.37 1.69
CA ARG A 7 -7.45 9.28 1.74
C ARG A 7 -6.17 8.60 2.17
N TYR A 8 -6.11 7.27 2.08
CA TYR A 8 -4.96 6.50 2.52
C TYR A 8 -4.23 5.86 1.34
N LEU A 9 -2.90 5.86 1.43
CA LEU A 9 -2.01 5.05 0.60
C LEU A 9 -1.23 4.11 1.51
N VAL A 10 -0.77 2.99 0.96
CA VAL A 10 0.23 2.16 1.65
C VAL A 10 1.58 2.38 1.01
N GLN A 11 2.55 2.76 1.82
CA GLN A 11 3.95 2.96 1.46
C GLN A 11 4.79 1.80 2.01
N GLN A 12 5.73 1.33 1.22
CA GLN A 12 6.70 0.33 1.61
C GLN A 12 8.12 0.86 1.34
N ASN A 13 9.00 0.71 2.33
CA ASN A 13 10.40 1.14 2.28
C ASN A 13 11.29 -0.06 2.54
N LYS A 14 12.36 -0.21 1.76
CA LYS A 14 13.33 -1.28 1.99
C LYS A 14 14.20 -0.95 3.21
N THR A 15 14.32 -1.86 4.18
CA THR A 15 15.11 -1.67 5.40
C THR A 15 16.61 -1.64 5.12
N SER A 16 17.09 -2.48 4.22
CA SER A 16 18.52 -2.59 3.86
C SER A 16 18.98 -1.62 2.77
N GLY A 17 18.06 -0.82 2.20
CA GLY A 17 18.37 0.09 1.09
C GLY A 17 18.91 1.46 1.51
N GLY A 18 18.79 1.81 2.80
CA GLY A 18 19.05 3.17 3.28
C GLY A 18 18.34 4.24 2.43
N ASP A 19 18.93 5.43 2.32
CA ASP A 19 18.40 6.53 1.50
C ASP A 19 18.44 6.28 -0.03
N LYS A 20 19.05 5.17 -0.47
CA LYS A 20 19.21 4.84 -1.90
C LYS A 20 18.00 4.13 -2.50
N ALA A 21 17.14 3.53 -1.67
CA ALA A 21 15.94 2.86 -2.14
C ALA A 21 14.73 3.79 -2.00
N PRO A 22 14.17 4.32 -3.11
CA PRO A 22 13.00 5.17 -3.02
C PRO A 22 11.79 4.37 -2.48
N PRO A 23 10.87 5.05 -1.77
CA PRO A 23 9.64 4.40 -1.31
C PRO A 23 8.83 3.90 -2.51
N VAL A 24 8.14 2.79 -2.30
CA VAL A 24 7.16 2.24 -3.24
C VAL A 24 5.78 2.28 -2.62
N PHE A 25 4.76 2.37 -3.45
CA PHE A 25 3.38 2.60 -3.07
C PHE A 25 2.50 1.47 -3.58
N ALA A 26 1.49 1.12 -2.80
CA ALA A 26 0.55 0.05 -3.14
C ALA A 26 -0.37 0.45 -4.29
N LYS A 27 -0.34 -0.34 -5.36
CA LYS A 27 -1.36 -0.40 -6.39
C LYS A 27 -2.16 -1.68 -6.18
N VAL A 28 -3.38 -1.55 -5.69
CA VAL A 28 -4.25 -2.70 -5.41
C VAL A 28 -4.83 -3.22 -6.71
N MET A 29 -4.79 -4.54 -6.89
CA MET A 29 -5.45 -5.24 -7.98
C MET A 29 -6.72 -5.87 -7.43
N ARG A 30 -7.85 -5.48 -8.01
CA ARG A 30 -9.16 -6.05 -7.71
C ARG A 30 -9.76 -6.62 -8.97
N SER A 31 -10.52 -7.70 -8.82
CA SER A 31 -11.28 -8.30 -9.91
C SER A 31 -12.40 -7.35 -10.37
N LYS A 32 -13.08 -7.70 -11.46
CA LYS A 32 -14.27 -6.96 -11.94
C LYS A 32 -15.41 -6.92 -10.91
N GLU A 33 -15.43 -7.86 -9.97
CA GLU A 33 -16.40 -7.95 -8.88
C GLU A 33 -15.94 -7.23 -7.61
N GLY A 34 -14.77 -6.57 -7.63
CA GLY A 34 -14.21 -5.83 -6.49
C GLY A 34 -13.44 -6.68 -5.48
N VAL A 35 -13.29 -7.98 -5.74
CA VAL A 35 -12.54 -8.91 -4.88
C VAL A 35 -11.05 -8.53 -4.90
N PHE A 36 -10.41 -8.51 -3.72
CA PHE A 36 -8.98 -8.27 -3.61
C PHE A 36 -8.18 -9.44 -4.19
N GLU A 37 -7.42 -9.21 -5.26
CA GLU A 37 -6.59 -10.23 -5.92
C GLU A 37 -5.11 -10.09 -5.55
N GLY A 38 -4.69 -8.89 -5.15
CA GLY A 38 -3.34 -8.65 -4.67
C GLY A 38 -2.96 -7.18 -4.70
N VAL A 39 -1.66 -6.93 -4.52
CA VAL A 39 -1.09 -5.60 -4.58
C VAL A 39 0.27 -5.65 -5.28
N SER A 40 0.54 -4.65 -6.11
CA SER A 40 1.85 -4.38 -6.66
C SER A 40 2.41 -3.12 -6.04
N PHE A 41 3.68 -3.15 -5.64
CA PHE A 41 4.36 -1.97 -5.12
C PHE A 41 5.09 -1.24 -6.26
N ILE A 42 4.74 0.03 -6.48
CA ILE A 42 5.25 0.86 -7.59
C ILE A 42 5.94 2.13 -7.08
N LYS A 43 6.94 2.65 -7.79
CA LYS A 43 7.65 3.88 -7.38
C LYS A 43 6.81 5.16 -7.59
N ASN A 44 5.85 5.14 -8.51
CA ASN A 44 5.04 6.30 -8.83
C ASN A 44 3.84 6.41 -7.87
N LYS A 45 3.88 7.40 -6.98
CA LYS A 45 2.82 7.70 -6.00
C LYS A 45 1.48 8.05 -6.64
N GLU A 46 1.47 8.79 -7.75
CA GLU A 46 0.24 9.26 -8.42
C GLU A 46 -0.57 8.12 -9.03
N LYS A 47 0.11 7.01 -9.37
CA LYS A 47 -0.52 5.79 -9.89
C LYS A 47 -0.91 4.80 -8.79
N ALA A 48 -0.63 5.12 -7.53
CA ALA A 48 -0.98 4.28 -6.40
C ALA A 48 -2.49 4.34 -6.13
N THR A 49 -3.04 3.28 -5.55
CA THR A 49 -4.47 3.22 -5.27
C THR A 49 -4.76 3.97 -3.98
N ILE A 50 -5.50 5.08 -4.06
CA ILE A 50 -6.08 5.72 -2.88
C ILE A 50 -7.21 4.83 -2.37
N MET A 51 -7.19 4.52 -1.08
CA MET A 51 -8.05 3.52 -0.48
C MET A 51 -8.55 3.95 0.90
N THR A 52 -9.53 3.23 1.42
CA THR A 52 -9.99 3.40 2.81
C THR A 52 -8.96 2.86 3.79
N VAL A 53 -9.05 3.25 5.06
CA VAL A 53 -8.20 2.66 6.10
C VAL A 53 -8.36 1.13 6.16
N ALA A 54 -9.57 0.59 5.99
CA ALA A 54 -9.81 -0.84 5.99
C ALA A 54 -9.08 -1.56 4.84
N GLN A 55 -9.16 -1.00 3.63
CA GLN A 55 -8.45 -1.53 2.47
C GLN A 55 -6.93 -1.40 2.62
N ALA A 56 -6.45 -0.33 3.25
CA ALA A 56 -5.03 -0.17 3.57
C ALA A 56 -4.55 -1.23 4.56
N GLN A 57 -5.36 -1.60 5.55
CA GLN A 57 -5.08 -2.70 6.46
C GLN A 57 -5.04 -4.06 5.73
N GLU A 58 -5.93 -4.32 4.77
CA GLU A 58 -5.86 -5.53 3.93
C GLU A 58 -4.51 -5.64 3.21
N VAL A 59 -4.02 -4.52 2.66
CA VAL A 59 -2.74 -4.46 1.97
C VAL A 59 -1.56 -4.69 2.92
N ILE A 60 -1.59 -4.12 4.13
CA ILE A 60 -0.56 -4.35 5.16
C ILE A 60 -0.50 -5.84 5.53
N ALA A 61 -1.66 -6.45 5.79
CA ALA A 61 -1.76 -7.87 6.11
C ALA A 61 -1.26 -8.76 4.97
N TRP A 62 -1.55 -8.42 3.72
CA TRP A 62 -1.02 -9.13 2.57
C TRP A 62 0.49 -8.98 2.42
N ALA A 63 1.02 -7.76 2.61
CA ALA A 63 2.45 -7.48 2.52
C ALA A 63 3.24 -8.23 3.59
N ALA A 64 2.70 -8.33 4.82
CA ALA A 64 3.29 -9.08 5.92
C ALA A 64 3.40 -10.59 5.66
N LYS A 65 2.55 -11.16 4.79
CA LYS A 65 2.58 -12.59 4.40
C LYS A 65 3.66 -12.91 3.35
N LYS A 66 4.32 -11.91 2.77
CA LYS A 66 5.35 -12.15 1.76
C LYS A 66 6.64 -12.68 2.39
N LYS A 67 7.33 -13.60 1.70
CA LYS A 67 8.61 -14.17 2.16
C LYS A 67 9.66 -13.09 2.49
N ALA A 68 9.68 -12.00 1.71
CA ALA A 68 10.60 -10.88 1.90
C ALA A 68 10.05 -9.77 2.82
N ALA A 69 8.93 -9.98 3.55
CA ALA A 69 8.30 -8.93 4.36
C ALA A 69 9.26 -8.28 5.37
N HIS A 70 10.19 -9.07 5.92
CA HIS A 70 11.21 -8.60 6.87
C HIS A 70 12.22 -7.60 6.26
N GLU A 71 12.36 -7.56 4.93
CA GLU A 71 13.20 -6.58 4.24
C GLU A 71 12.51 -5.22 4.07
N TYR A 72 11.24 -5.08 4.47
CA TYR A 72 10.47 -3.89 4.19
C TYR A 72 9.65 -3.39 5.39
N VAL A 73 9.70 -2.09 5.61
CA VAL A 73 8.76 -1.39 6.51
C VAL A 73 7.58 -0.94 5.68
N THR A 74 6.39 -1.45 6.02
CA THR A 74 5.14 -1.11 5.32
C THR A 74 4.27 -0.27 6.26
N LYS A 75 3.80 0.89 5.79
CA LYS A 75 3.03 1.86 6.58
C LYS A 75 1.89 2.47 5.79
N ILE A 76 0.84 2.87 6.49
CA ILE A 76 -0.28 3.64 5.92
C ILE A 76 0.06 5.12 6.01
N ILE A 77 -0.14 5.87 4.92
CA ILE A 77 0.05 7.32 4.86
C ILE A 77 -1.26 8.00 4.43
N CYS A 78 -1.53 9.18 4.98
CA CYS A 78 -2.68 10.00 4.58
C CYS A 78 -2.27 10.93 3.43
N VAL A 79 -3.06 10.99 2.36
CA VAL A 79 -2.91 11.97 1.28
C VAL A 79 -3.79 13.19 1.61
N GLY A 80 -3.17 14.22 2.18
CA GLY A 80 -3.87 15.48 2.53
C GLY A 80 -3.42 16.16 3.81
N GLN A 81 -2.24 15.80 4.35
CA GLN A 81 -1.63 16.43 5.51
C GLN A 81 -0.32 17.10 5.14
#